data_AF-A0A956M2B0-F1
#
_entry.id   AF-A0A956M2B0-F1
#
_cell.length_a   1.000
_cell.length_b   1.000
_cell.length_c   1.000
_cell.angle_alpha   90.00
_cell.angle_beta   90.00
_cell.angle_gamma   90.00
#
_symmetry.space_group_name_H-M   'P 1'
#
loop_
_entity.id
_entity.type
_entity.pdbx_description
1 polymer ?
#
loop_
_entity_poly.entity_id
_entity_poly.type
_entity_poly.pdbx_seq_one_letter_code
_entity_poly.pdbx_strand_id
1 'polypeptide(L)'
;MTRSTGQLIRSTVAGEEVLAFVPAPLPPIDPRLELDAESRGLLAAAEEGLRRLELAAEMVPSLDWFIYGFVRKEAVLSSQIGGTQATLRDIATLEDTSSTDRPDDVEEVCNYVEGLNHARAAIADPAGLPLSTRLLCDVHRILMRGVRGEDKLPGEIRRSQNWIGGTRPGNASFVPPPH
;
A
#
# COMPACT_ATOMS: atom_id res chain seq x y z
N MET A 1 10.57 28.87 10.57
CA MET A 1 11.33 27.69 11.02
C MET A 1 11.20 26.61 9.96
N THR A 2 12.30 26.00 9.54
CA THR A 2 12.28 24.87 8.60
C THR A 2 11.62 23.68 9.29
N ARG A 3 10.51 23.16 8.75
CA ARG A 3 9.85 21.97 9.30
C ARG A 3 10.81 20.78 9.14
N SER A 4 11.21 20.16 10.25
CA SER A 4 11.99 18.92 10.27
C SER A 4 11.05 17.77 10.64
N THR A 5 11.01 16.73 9.79
CA THR A 5 10.17 15.54 9.98
C THR A 5 10.94 14.33 10.51
N GLY A 6 12.23 14.53 10.83
CA GLY A 6 13.16 13.47 11.20
C GLY A 6 14.60 13.94 11.10
N GLN A 7 15.53 13.00 11.25
CA GLN A 7 16.97 13.24 11.25
C GLN A 7 17.66 12.35 10.22
N LEU A 8 18.72 12.86 9.60
CA LEU A 8 19.64 12.05 8.81
C LEU A 8 20.76 11.56 9.72
N ILE A 9 20.96 10.24 9.76
CA ILE A 9 22.07 9.62 10.47
C ILE A 9 23.01 8.95 9.47
N ARG A 10 24.30 8.96 9.77
CA ARG A 10 25.29 8.22 8.97
C ARG A 10 25.21 6.75 9.33
N SER A 11 25.06 5.90 8.33
CA SER A 11 25.14 4.45 8.48
C SER A 11 25.97 3.86 7.33
N THR A 12 26.34 2.58 7.45
CA THR A 12 27.09 1.87 6.42
C THR A 12 26.24 0.76 5.83
N VAL A 13 26.12 0.73 4.51
CA VAL A 13 25.29 -0.22 3.78
C VAL A 13 26.12 -0.80 2.65
N ALA A 14 26.32 -2.12 2.66
CA ALA A 14 27.17 -2.80 1.68
C ALA A 14 28.59 -2.20 1.53
N GLY A 15 29.14 -1.65 2.62
CA GLY A 15 30.48 -1.02 2.63
C GLY A 15 30.50 0.44 2.16
N GLU A 16 29.35 1.03 1.81
CA GLU A 16 29.23 2.45 1.45
C GLU A 16 28.64 3.25 2.63
N GLU A 17 29.18 4.45 2.89
CA GLU A 17 28.58 5.39 3.84
C GLU A 17 27.35 6.04 3.20
N VAL A 18 26.22 6.03 3.92
CA VAL A 18 24.96 6.62 3.49
C VAL A 18 24.34 7.49 4.57
N LEU A 19 23.44 8.39 4.16
CA LEU A 19 22.61 9.18 5.05
C LEU A 19 21.22 8.53 5.12
N ALA A 20 20.96 7.78 6.19
CA ALA A 20 19.68 7.16 6.45
C ALA A 20 18.74 8.15 7.16
N PHE A 21 17.48 8.23 6.70
CA PHE A 21 16.47 9.08 7.30
C PHE A 21 15.71 8.33 8.40
N VAL A 22 15.77 8.86 9.61
CA VAL A 22 15.01 8.38 10.77
C VAL A 22 13.87 9.37 11.04
N PRO A 23 12.60 8.99 10.82
CA PRO A 23 11.47 9.88 11.06
C PRO A 23 11.32 10.17 12.56
N ALA A 24 10.81 11.35 12.89
CA ALA A 24 10.33 11.62 14.24
C ALA A 24 9.17 10.67 14.60
N PRO A 25 9.04 10.26 15.87
CA PRO A 25 7.97 9.35 16.27
C PRO A 25 6.59 9.99 16.05
N LEU A 26 5.60 9.13 15.74
CA LEU A 26 4.19 9.52 15.67
C LEU A 26 3.47 9.19 17.00
N PRO A 27 2.47 10.00 17.41
CA PRO A 27 2.07 11.26 16.78
C PRO A 27 3.12 12.36 17.02
N PRO A 28 3.23 13.35 16.11
CA PRO A 28 4.16 14.47 16.32
C PRO A 28 3.71 15.24 17.58
N ILE A 29 4.64 15.42 18.51
CA ILE A 29 4.38 16.11 19.79
C ILE A 29 4.91 17.55 19.80
N ASP A 30 5.93 17.83 18.99
CA ASP A 30 6.60 19.14 18.94
C ASP A 30 7.10 19.46 17.51
N PRO A 31 6.38 20.32 16.76
CA PRO A 31 5.05 20.83 17.08
C PRO A 31 4.01 19.72 16.97
N ARG A 32 2.89 19.86 17.70
CA ARG A 32 1.73 18.99 17.50
C ARG A 32 1.20 19.13 16.08
N LEU A 33 0.57 18.07 15.57
CA LEU A 33 -0.13 18.14 14.29
C LEU A 33 -1.26 19.17 14.40
N GLU A 34 -1.14 20.27 13.67
CA GLU A 34 -2.16 21.29 13.54
C GLU A 34 -2.66 21.31 12.09
N LEU A 35 -3.96 21.09 11.90
CA LEU A 35 -4.61 21.32 10.62
C LEU A 35 -4.82 22.82 10.49
N ASP A 36 -4.22 23.47 9.49
CA ASP A 36 -4.48 24.87 9.20
C ASP A 36 -5.83 25.07 8.49
N ALA A 37 -6.16 26.31 8.14
CA ALA A 37 -7.42 26.62 7.48
C ALA A 37 -7.56 25.91 6.12
N GLU A 38 -6.47 25.82 5.36
CA GLU A 38 -6.44 25.12 4.07
C GLU A 38 -6.66 23.62 4.25
N SER A 39 -5.90 22.98 5.14
CA SER A 39 -6.01 21.55 5.45
C SER A 39 -7.40 21.19 5.97
N ARG A 40 -8.01 22.05 6.81
CA ARG A 40 -9.41 21.88 7.25
C ARG A 40 -10.39 22.00 6.10
N GLY A 41 -10.18 22.94 5.17
CA GLY A 41 -11.00 23.07 3.96
C GLY A 41 -10.93 21.81 3.08
N LEU A 42 -9.71 21.27 2.88
CA LEU A 42 -9.49 20.03 2.15
C LEU A 42 -10.13 18.82 2.85
N LEU A 43 -10.03 18.73 4.18
CA LEU A 43 -10.68 17.68 4.96
C LEU A 43 -12.20 17.74 4.80
N ALA A 44 -12.81 18.92 4.93
CA ALA A 44 -14.24 19.10 4.76
C ALA A 44 -14.71 18.71 3.35
N ALA A 45 -13.93 19.05 2.31
CA ALA A 45 -14.21 18.66 0.93
C ALA A 45 -14.09 17.14 0.73
N ALA A 46 -13.10 16.49 1.35
CA ALA A 46 -12.93 15.05 1.31
C ALA A 46 -14.08 14.30 2.01
N GLU A 47 -14.47 14.75 3.21
CA GLU A 47 -15.63 14.22 3.94
C GLU A 47 -16.93 14.37 3.14
N GLU A 48 -17.12 15.50 2.46
CA GLU A 48 -18.26 15.71 1.56
C GLU A 48 -18.24 14.74 0.37
N GLY A 49 -17.05 14.48 -0.20
CA GLY A 49 -16.87 13.46 -1.22
C GLY A 49 -17.28 12.07 -0.73
N LEU A 50 -16.90 11.70 0.49
CA LEU A 50 -17.29 10.44 1.11
C LEU A 50 -18.80 10.34 1.35
N ARG A 51 -19.44 11.40 1.86
CA ARG A 51 -20.91 11.43 2.03
C ARG A 51 -21.65 11.26 0.71
N ARG A 52 -21.18 11.91 -0.36
CA ARG A 52 -21.77 11.74 -1.70
C ARG A 52 -21.62 10.32 -2.21
N LEU A 53 -20.48 9.68 -1.96
CA LEU A 53 -20.27 8.28 -2.30
C LEU A 53 -21.21 7.36 -1.52
N GLU A 54 -21.41 7.60 -0.23
CA GLU A 54 -22.34 6.85 0.63
C GLU A 54 -23.78 6.95 0.11
N LEU A 55 -24.24 8.16 -0.24
CA LEU A 55 -25.56 8.36 -0.85
C LEU A 55 -25.69 7.67 -2.22
N ALA A 56 -24.65 7.75 -3.06
CA ALA A 56 -24.65 7.09 -4.37
C ALA A 56 -24.68 5.56 -4.23
N ALA A 57 -24.08 5.01 -3.17
CA ALA A 57 -24.07 3.57 -2.89
C ALA A 57 -25.47 3.04 -2.53
N GLU A 58 -26.38 3.86 -2.00
CA GLU A 58 -27.78 3.46 -1.78
C GLU A 58 -28.57 3.34 -3.11
N MET A 59 -28.10 4.01 -4.16
CA MET A 59 -28.77 4.06 -5.46
C MET A 59 -28.31 2.95 -6.41
N VAL A 60 -27.25 2.20 -6.08
CA VAL A 60 -26.77 1.13 -6.96
C VAL A 60 -27.59 -0.14 -6.77
N PRO A 61 -27.96 -0.86 -7.86
CA PRO A 61 -28.77 -2.08 -7.78
C PRO A 61 -28.12 -3.21 -6.97
N SER A 62 -26.79 -3.25 -6.93
CA SER A 62 -26.02 -4.17 -6.12
C SER A 62 -24.70 -3.53 -5.73
N LEU A 63 -24.53 -3.32 -4.42
CA LEU A 63 -23.29 -2.82 -3.84
C LEU A 63 -22.14 -3.81 -4.06
N ASP A 64 -22.42 -5.10 -4.02
CA ASP A 64 -21.40 -6.15 -4.22
C ASP A 64 -20.81 -6.09 -5.63
N TRP A 65 -21.65 -5.96 -6.66
CA TRP A 65 -21.18 -5.80 -8.05
C TRP A 65 -20.45 -4.48 -8.27
N PHE A 66 -20.89 -3.42 -7.60
CA PHE A 66 -20.22 -2.12 -7.64
C PHE A 66 -18.81 -2.21 -7.03
N ILE A 67 -18.70 -2.75 -5.81
CA ILE A 67 -17.42 -2.97 -5.13
C ILE A 67 -16.53 -3.92 -5.94
N TYR A 68 -17.09 -4.99 -6.51
CA TYR A 68 -16.36 -5.97 -7.33
C TYR A 68 -15.58 -5.31 -8.47
N GLY A 69 -16.23 -4.42 -9.24
CA GLY A 69 -15.60 -3.71 -10.35
C GLY A 69 -14.59 -2.66 -9.90
N PHE A 70 -14.91 -1.89 -8.86
CA PHE A 70 -14.03 -0.83 -8.35
C PHE A 70 -12.79 -1.38 -7.64
N VAL A 71 -12.92 -2.45 -6.85
CA VAL A 71 -11.77 -3.11 -6.20
C VAL A 71 -10.79 -3.65 -7.23
N ARG A 72 -11.28 -4.25 -8.33
CA ARG A 72 -10.42 -4.69 -9.44
C ARG A 72 -9.77 -3.51 -10.16
N LYS A 73 -10.52 -2.44 -10.40
CA LYS A 73 -9.97 -1.24 -11.02
C LYS A 73 -8.86 -0.65 -10.15
N GLU A 74 -9.07 -0.57 -8.85
CA GLU A 74 -8.08 -0.09 -7.90
C GLU A 74 -6.88 -1.01 -7.82
N ALA A 75 -7.09 -2.33 -7.78
CA ALA A 75 -6.01 -3.30 -7.80
C ALA A 75 -5.14 -3.15 -9.06
N VAL A 76 -5.76 -3.00 -10.24
CA VAL A 76 -5.02 -2.73 -11.49
C VAL A 76 -4.22 -1.43 -11.39
N LEU A 77 -4.84 -0.33 -10.98
CA LEU A 77 -4.17 0.98 -10.89
C LEU A 77 -3.04 0.98 -9.84
N SER A 78 -3.26 0.33 -8.69
CA SER A 78 -2.28 0.19 -7.63
C SER A 78 -1.09 -0.66 -8.06
N SER A 79 -1.34 -1.78 -8.75
CA SER A 79 -0.27 -2.64 -9.29
C SER A 79 0.51 -1.93 -10.40
N GLN A 80 -0.13 -1.10 -11.22
CA GLN A 80 0.56 -0.27 -12.23
C GLN A 80 1.57 0.72 -11.62
N ILE A 81 1.30 1.26 -10.43
CA ILE A 81 2.29 2.08 -9.70
C ILE A 81 3.53 1.24 -9.33
N GLY A 82 3.35 -0.05 -9.04
CA GLY A 82 4.42 -1.03 -8.77
C GLY A 82 5.14 -1.56 -10.01
N GLY A 83 4.68 -1.18 -11.21
CA GLY A 83 5.25 -1.54 -12.50
C GLY A 83 4.51 -2.62 -13.29
N THR A 84 3.43 -3.18 -12.74
CA THR A 84 2.57 -4.18 -13.38
C THR A 84 1.89 -3.60 -14.63
N GLN A 85 1.69 -4.39 -15.68
CA GLN A 85 1.10 -3.92 -16.95
C GLN A 85 -0.29 -4.52 -17.22
N ALA A 86 -0.93 -5.09 -16.19
CA ALA A 86 -2.31 -5.59 -16.27
C ALA A 86 -3.31 -4.49 -16.66
N THR A 87 -4.37 -4.90 -17.36
CA THR A 87 -5.58 -4.11 -17.55
C THR A 87 -6.80 -4.82 -16.98
N LEU A 88 -7.90 -4.07 -16.76
CA LEU A 88 -9.19 -4.67 -16.40
C LEU A 88 -9.69 -5.71 -17.42
N ARG A 89 -9.34 -5.54 -18.70
CA ARG A 89 -9.71 -6.48 -19.75
C ARG A 89 -8.94 -7.80 -19.61
N ASP A 90 -7.69 -7.76 -19.20
CA ASP A 90 -6.88 -8.96 -19.00
C ASP A 90 -7.45 -9.81 -17.85
N ILE A 91 -7.93 -9.17 -16.78
CA ILE A 91 -8.62 -9.84 -15.66
C ILE A 91 -9.93 -10.47 -16.14
N ALA A 92 -10.77 -9.71 -16.85
CA ALA A 92 -12.03 -10.23 -17.38
C ALA A 92 -11.81 -11.39 -18.38
N THR A 93 -10.72 -11.34 -19.16
CA THR A 93 -10.36 -12.40 -20.11
C THR A 93 -9.92 -13.66 -19.36
N LEU A 94 -9.09 -13.54 -18.32
CA LEU A 94 -8.75 -14.68 -17.47
C LEU A 94 -10.01 -15.32 -16.84
N GLU A 95 -10.93 -14.51 -16.32
CA GLU A 95 -12.18 -15.00 -15.71
C GLU A 95 -13.05 -15.79 -16.71
N ASP A 96 -13.02 -15.42 -18.00
CA ASP A 96 -13.82 -16.05 -19.07
C ASP A 96 -13.11 -17.25 -19.73
N THR A 97 -11.82 -17.12 -20.05
CA THR A 97 -11.07 -18.10 -20.85
C THR A 97 -10.09 -18.96 -20.06
N SER A 98 -9.88 -18.67 -18.77
CA SER A 98 -8.84 -19.28 -17.91
C SER A 98 -7.43 -19.17 -18.52
N SER A 99 -7.20 -18.20 -19.41
CA SER A 99 -5.91 -17.94 -20.04
C SER A 99 -5.70 -16.44 -20.25
N THR A 100 -4.47 -15.99 -20.09
CA THR A 100 -4.07 -14.60 -20.31
C THR A 100 -2.61 -14.56 -20.77
N ASP A 101 -2.26 -13.57 -21.58
CA ASP A 101 -0.88 -13.36 -22.03
C ASP A 101 0.02 -12.80 -20.90
N ARG A 102 -0.56 -12.44 -19.74
CA ARG A 102 0.16 -11.89 -18.57
C ARG A 102 -0.29 -12.53 -17.26
N PRO A 103 -0.05 -13.84 -17.04
CA PRO A 103 -0.56 -14.55 -15.88
C PRO A 103 -0.05 -13.96 -14.55
N ASP A 104 1.25 -13.63 -14.48
CA ASP A 104 1.89 -13.08 -13.27
C ASP A 104 1.26 -11.74 -12.84
N ASP A 105 1.02 -10.85 -13.80
CA ASP A 105 0.41 -9.53 -13.56
C ASP A 105 -1.05 -9.66 -13.08
N VAL A 106 -1.79 -10.66 -13.57
CA VAL A 106 -3.15 -10.93 -13.12
C VAL A 106 -3.16 -11.60 -11.74
N GLU A 107 -2.20 -12.47 -11.45
CA GLU A 107 -2.04 -13.08 -10.14
C GLU A 107 -1.75 -12.02 -9.06
N GLU A 108 -0.94 -10.99 -9.35
CA GLU A 108 -0.75 -9.85 -8.45
C GLU A 108 -2.07 -9.12 -8.12
N VAL A 109 -2.95 -8.95 -9.12
CA VAL A 109 -4.28 -8.35 -8.89
C VAL A 109 -5.19 -9.28 -8.07
N CYS A 110 -5.21 -10.58 -8.37
CA CYS A 110 -5.97 -11.55 -7.60
C CYS A 110 -5.55 -11.57 -6.13
N ASN A 111 -4.24 -11.58 -5.86
CA ASN A 111 -3.68 -11.51 -4.52
C ASN A 111 -4.03 -10.19 -3.82
N TYR A 112 -4.08 -9.07 -4.54
CA TYR A 112 -4.54 -7.79 -3.99
C TYR A 112 -5.98 -7.89 -3.49
N VAL A 113 -6.89 -8.42 -4.31
CA VAL A 113 -8.30 -8.57 -3.94
C VAL A 113 -8.45 -9.52 -2.75
N GLU A 114 -7.72 -10.65 -2.75
CA GLU A 114 -7.72 -11.60 -1.63
C GLU A 114 -7.19 -10.97 -0.35
N GLY A 115 -6.06 -10.26 -0.42
CA GLY A 115 -5.45 -9.58 0.73
C GLY A 115 -6.36 -8.51 1.32
N LEU A 116 -7.04 -7.72 0.48
CA LEU A 116 -8.01 -6.72 0.93
C LEU A 116 -9.21 -7.37 1.62
N ASN A 117 -9.77 -8.44 1.04
CA ASN A 117 -10.89 -9.16 1.63
C ASN A 117 -10.50 -9.81 2.96
N HIS A 118 -9.31 -10.39 3.05
CA HIS A 118 -8.76 -10.93 4.28
C HIS A 118 -8.63 -9.86 5.37
N ALA A 119 -8.06 -8.69 5.03
CA ALA A 119 -7.93 -7.58 5.96
C ALA A 119 -9.28 -7.07 6.47
N ARG A 120 -10.25 -6.88 5.56
CA ARG A 120 -11.59 -6.41 5.90
C ARG A 120 -12.32 -7.41 6.80
N ALA A 121 -12.24 -8.70 6.50
CA ALA A 121 -12.85 -9.74 7.33
C ALA A 121 -12.22 -9.77 8.74
N ALA A 122 -10.89 -9.70 8.83
CA ALA A 122 -10.19 -9.69 10.11
C ALA A 122 -10.53 -8.45 10.97
N ILE A 123 -10.67 -7.27 10.36
CA ILE A 123 -11.02 -6.03 11.08
C ILE A 123 -12.49 -6.02 11.51
N ALA A 124 -13.39 -6.60 10.69
CA ALA A 124 -14.82 -6.62 10.97
C ALA A 124 -15.20 -7.64 12.06
N ASP A 125 -14.42 -8.71 12.22
CA ASP A 125 -14.63 -9.72 13.25
C ASP A 125 -14.18 -9.18 14.63
N PRO A 126 -15.06 -9.14 15.66
CA PRO A 126 -14.69 -8.77 17.02
C PRO A 126 -13.58 -9.65 17.64
N ALA A 127 -13.43 -10.90 17.18
CA ALA A 127 -12.35 -11.81 17.58
C ALA A 127 -11.15 -11.78 16.61
N GLY A 128 -11.26 -11.02 15.51
CA GLY A 128 -10.25 -10.89 14.48
C GLY A 128 -9.14 -9.92 14.85
N LEU A 129 -8.24 -9.67 13.89
CA LEU A 129 -7.09 -8.80 14.11
C LEU A 129 -7.47 -7.34 13.91
N PRO A 130 -7.18 -6.45 14.88
CA PRO A 130 -7.23 -5.03 14.60
C PRO A 130 -6.12 -4.68 13.60
N LEU A 131 -6.21 -3.47 13.03
CA LEU A 131 -5.13 -2.90 12.24
C LEU A 131 -3.82 -2.93 13.06
N SER A 132 -2.90 -3.78 12.64
CA SER A 132 -1.71 -4.12 13.40
C SER A 132 -0.63 -4.64 12.47
N THR A 133 0.63 -4.60 12.91
CA THR A 133 1.75 -5.16 12.14
C THR A 133 1.53 -6.63 11.80
N ARG A 134 0.88 -7.40 12.68
CA ARG A 134 0.54 -8.80 12.39
C ARG A 134 -0.41 -8.92 11.20
N LEU A 135 -1.50 -8.15 11.20
CA LEU A 135 -2.43 -8.13 10.07
C LEU A 135 -1.75 -7.66 8.77
N LEU A 136 -0.90 -6.62 8.85
CA LEU A 136 -0.15 -6.13 7.69
C LEU A 136 0.81 -7.19 7.13
N CYS A 137 1.48 -7.96 8.00
CA CYS A 137 2.31 -9.09 7.61
C CYS A 137 1.48 -10.21 6.97
N ASP A 138 0.29 -10.52 7.51
CA ASP A 138 -0.59 -11.55 6.95
C ASP A 138 -1.09 -11.16 5.55
N VAL A 139 -1.49 -9.90 5.37
CA VAL A 139 -1.87 -9.35 4.06
C VAL A 139 -0.66 -9.37 3.10
N HIS A 140 0.52 -8.93 3.54
CA HIS A 140 1.72 -8.96 2.71
C HIS A 140 2.08 -10.38 2.27
N ARG A 141 1.87 -11.40 3.10
CA ARG A 141 2.07 -12.79 2.69
C ARG A 141 1.17 -13.20 1.53
N ILE A 142 -0.11 -12.80 1.58
CA ILE A 142 -1.08 -13.04 0.50
C ILE A 142 -0.64 -12.30 -0.77
N LEU A 143 -0.28 -11.03 -0.65
CA LEU A 143 0.15 -10.19 -1.79
C LEU A 143 1.33 -10.79 -2.56
N MET A 144 2.26 -11.46 -1.88
CA MET A 144 3.50 -11.96 -2.49
C MET A 144 3.43 -13.41 -3.00
N ARG A 145 2.29 -14.09 -2.90
CA ARG A 145 2.15 -15.51 -3.28
C ARG A 145 2.20 -15.69 -4.81
N GLY A 146 3.06 -16.56 -5.33
CA GLY A 146 3.15 -16.86 -6.77
C GLY A 146 3.64 -15.72 -7.66
N VAL A 147 3.99 -14.55 -7.10
CA VAL A 147 4.32 -13.33 -7.85
C VAL A 147 5.75 -12.87 -7.63
N ARG A 148 6.15 -11.82 -8.35
CA ARG A 148 7.50 -11.25 -8.25
C ARG A 148 7.83 -10.86 -6.81
N GLY A 149 8.81 -11.55 -6.24
CA GLY A 149 9.29 -11.32 -4.87
C GLY A 149 8.72 -12.27 -3.83
N GLU A 150 8.06 -13.35 -4.23
CA GLU A 150 7.69 -14.47 -3.34
C GLU A 150 8.89 -15.00 -2.52
N ASP A 151 10.10 -14.86 -3.04
CA ASP A 151 11.36 -15.21 -2.37
C ASP A 151 11.88 -14.14 -1.37
N LYS A 152 11.20 -12.99 -1.26
CA LYS A 152 11.63 -11.81 -0.47
C LYS A 152 10.96 -11.71 0.89
N LEU A 153 10.92 -12.83 1.62
CA LEU A 153 10.35 -12.94 2.97
C LEU A 153 8.87 -12.51 3.09
N PRO A 154 7.93 -13.21 2.40
CA PRO A 154 6.50 -12.91 2.50
C PRO A 154 5.96 -12.92 3.92
N GLY A 155 5.52 -11.76 4.37
CA GLY A 155 4.85 -11.58 5.67
C GLY A 155 5.83 -11.38 6.81
N GLU A 156 7.04 -10.95 6.51
CA GLU A 156 8.02 -10.52 7.48
C GLU A 156 8.40 -9.07 7.27
N ILE A 157 8.66 -8.37 8.38
CA ILE A 157 9.33 -7.08 8.33
C ILE A 157 10.78 -7.34 7.91
N ARG A 158 11.19 -6.65 6.85
CA ARG A 158 12.54 -6.74 6.31
C ARG A 158 13.58 -6.51 7.42
N ARG A 159 14.63 -7.35 7.43
CA ARG A 159 15.78 -7.22 8.36
C ARG A 159 17.07 -6.75 7.68
N SER A 160 17.03 -6.64 6.36
CA SER A 160 18.11 -6.07 5.55
C SER A 160 17.84 -4.60 5.25
N GLN A 161 18.90 -3.80 5.15
CA GLN A 161 18.76 -2.41 4.73
C GLN A 161 18.24 -2.35 3.29
N ASN A 162 17.25 -1.49 3.04
CA ASN A 162 16.80 -1.14 1.69
C ASN A 162 17.26 0.28 1.32
N TRP A 163 17.11 0.66 0.05
CA TRP A 163 17.25 2.04 -0.43
C TRP A 163 16.29 2.29 -1.60
N ILE A 164 15.99 3.55 -1.88
CA ILE A 164 15.05 3.97 -2.91
C ILE A 164 15.75 4.93 -3.88
N GLY A 165 15.66 4.63 -5.17
CA GLY A 165 16.36 5.36 -6.23
C GLY A 165 17.86 5.04 -6.28
N GLY A 166 18.54 5.43 -7.36
CA GLY A 166 19.95 5.12 -7.58
C GLY A 166 20.21 3.66 -7.98
N THR A 167 21.49 3.33 -8.19
CA THR A 167 21.97 2.00 -8.57
C THR A 167 22.68 1.26 -7.42
N ARG A 168 23.07 1.98 -6.36
CA ARG A 168 23.74 1.47 -5.17
C ARG A 168 23.44 2.37 -3.96
N PRO A 169 23.67 1.91 -2.72
CA PRO A 169 23.31 2.69 -1.52
C PRO A 169 23.89 4.11 -1.50
N GLY A 170 25.15 4.31 -1.91
CA GLY A 170 25.82 5.61 -1.88
C GLY A 170 25.31 6.64 -2.91
N ASN A 171 24.46 6.24 -3.87
CA ASN A 171 23.78 7.18 -4.79
C ASN A 171 22.26 7.10 -4.71
N ALA A 172 21.72 6.52 -3.64
CA ALA A 172 20.29 6.44 -3.42
C ALA A 172 19.66 7.81 -3.16
N SER A 173 18.45 8.02 -3.66
CA SER A 173 17.67 9.24 -3.38
C SER A 173 17.15 9.26 -1.95
N PHE A 174 16.91 8.08 -1.38
CA PHE A 174 16.43 7.92 -0.01
C PHE A 174 16.89 6.59 0.59
N VAL A 175 17.37 6.63 1.83
CA VAL A 175 17.70 5.44 2.61
C VAL A 175 16.78 5.42 3.84
N PRO A 176 15.88 4.42 3.96
CA PRO A 176 15.03 4.23 5.12
C PRO A 176 15.83 4.03 6.42
N PRO A 177 15.17 4.10 7.60
CA PRO A 177 15.82 3.89 8.89
C PRO A 177 16.68 2.63 8.93
N PRO A 178 17.88 2.67 9.55
CA PRO A 178 18.70 1.49 9.71
C PRO A 178 18.14 0.54 10.76
N HIS A 179 18.46 -0.75 10.59
CA HIS A 179 18.15 -1.82 11.55
C HIS A 179 19.16 -1.89 12.68
#